data_AF-A0A0L0AUG8-F1
#
_entry.id   AF-A0A0L0AUG8-F1
#
_cell.length_a   1.000
_cell.length_b   1.000
_cell.length_c   1.000
_cell.angle_alpha   90.00
_cell.angle_beta   90.00
_cell.angle_gamma   90.00
#
_symmetry.space_group_name_H-M   'P 1'
#
loop_
_entity.id
_entity.type
_entity.pdbx_description
1 polymer ?
#
loop_
_entity_poly.entity_id
_entity_poly.type
_entity_poly.pdbx_seq_one_letter_code
_entity_poly.pdbx_strand_id
1 'polypeptide(L)'
;MKLTIVRLQTPDAQDYVDLGKIWPEYSPASLSVDDTHRLYAARFNERLLGAVRVTLSGTEGALDSLRVREVTRRRGVGQYLVEELIRDNPEITAWWMTDVGVEDRSVMAAFMQALGFTAQEKGWVRR
;
A
#
# COMPACT_ATOMS: atom_id res chain seq x y z
N MET A 1 -1.89 -19.78 10.58
CA MET A 1 -1.70 -18.31 10.66
C MET A 1 -2.30 -17.68 9.43
N LYS A 2 -3.00 -16.55 9.55
CA LYS A 2 -3.71 -15.89 8.44
C LYS A 2 -3.04 -14.54 8.13
N LEU A 3 -2.95 -14.20 6.85
CA LEU A 3 -2.58 -12.87 6.40
C LEU A 3 -3.77 -11.93 6.64
N THR A 4 -3.53 -10.80 7.31
CA THR A 4 -4.56 -9.80 7.61
C THR A 4 -4.10 -8.44 7.13
N ILE A 5 -5.03 -7.64 6.60
CA ILE A 5 -4.75 -6.25 6.24
C ILE A 5 -5.25 -5.35 7.37
N VAL A 6 -4.40 -4.43 7.83
CA VAL A 6 -4.68 -3.54 8.95
C VAL A 6 -4.46 -2.09 8.55
N ARG A 7 -5.35 -1.18 8.96
CA ARG A 7 -5.12 0.26 8.96
C ARG A 7 -4.34 0.62 10.22
N LEU A 8 -3.09 1.06 10.06
CA LEU A 8 -2.23 1.47 11.18
C LEU A 8 -2.61 2.88 11.62
N GLN A 9 -3.37 3.00 12.70
CA GLN A 9 -3.74 4.29 13.31
C GLN A 9 -2.73 4.74 14.37
N THR A 10 -2.17 3.78 15.11
CA THR A 10 -1.15 4.01 16.14
C THR A 10 -0.08 2.91 16.01
N PRO A 11 0.87 3.05 15.06
CA PRO A 11 1.91 2.04 14.87
C PRO A 11 2.74 1.88 16.16
N ASP A 12 2.97 0.64 16.56
CA ASP A 12 3.81 0.33 17.72
C ASP A 12 5.31 0.27 17.36
N ALA A 13 6.16 0.02 18.35
CA ALA A 13 7.61 -0.09 18.14
C ALA A 13 8.00 -1.19 17.14
N GLN A 14 7.28 -2.31 17.11
CA GLN A 14 7.54 -3.41 16.20
C GLN A 14 7.05 -3.09 14.79
N ASP A 15 5.91 -2.41 14.65
CA ASP A 15 5.43 -1.87 13.38
C ASP A 15 6.48 -0.94 12.77
N TYR A 16 7.06 0.01 13.53
CA TYR A 16 8.12 0.88 13.02
C TYR A 16 9.38 0.12 12.58
N VAL A 17 9.77 -0.92 13.32
CA VAL A 17 10.91 -1.77 12.91
C VAL A 17 10.63 -2.48 11.58
N ASP A 18 9.42 -2.99 11.38
CA ASP A 18 9.08 -3.68 10.13
C ASP A 18 8.80 -2.68 8.99
N LEU A 19 8.21 -1.53 9.27
CA LEU A 19 8.08 -0.41 8.33
C LEU A 19 9.46 0.07 7.87
N GLY A 20 10.48 0.14 8.72
CA GLY A 20 11.84 0.48 8.32
C GLY A 20 12.51 -0.58 7.41
N LYS A 21 12.05 -1.84 7.46
CA LYS A 21 12.48 -2.89 6.50
C LYS A 21 11.72 -2.81 5.17
N ILE A 22 10.50 -2.30 5.20
CA ILE A 22 9.69 -2.07 4.01
C ILE A 22 10.19 -0.79 3.34
N TRP A 23 10.23 0.33 4.05
CA TRP A 23 10.69 1.64 3.59
C TRP A 23 11.88 2.18 4.39
N PRO A 24 13.11 1.78 4.04
CA PRO A 24 14.32 2.34 4.63
C PRO A 24 14.44 3.86 4.46
N GLU A 25 13.77 4.43 3.45
CA GLU A 25 13.79 5.86 3.13
C GLU A 25 12.90 6.73 4.04
N TYR A 26 11.95 6.14 4.79
CA TYR A 26 11.06 6.90 5.67
C TYR A 26 11.49 6.81 7.13
N SER A 27 11.47 7.97 7.79
CA SER A 27 11.56 8.02 9.25
C SER A 27 10.19 7.73 9.88
N PRO A 28 10.13 7.18 11.11
CA PRO A 28 8.87 7.02 11.84
C PRO A 28 8.04 8.32 11.91
N ALA A 29 8.69 9.46 12.12
CA ALA A 29 8.03 10.76 12.19
C ALA A 29 7.37 11.19 10.86
N SER A 30 7.88 10.71 9.72
CA SER A 30 7.30 11.00 8.39
C SER A 30 6.12 10.10 8.02
N LEU A 31 5.78 9.14 8.89
CA LEU A 31 4.66 8.20 8.70
C LEU A 31 3.47 8.55 9.61
N SER A 32 3.31 9.83 9.94
CA SER A 32 2.12 10.33 10.66
C SER A 32 0.86 10.04 9.85
N VAL A 33 -0.19 9.58 10.54
CA VAL A 33 -1.47 9.22 9.95
C VAL A 33 -2.60 10.04 10.53
N ASP A 34 -3.62 10.27 9.72
CA ASP A 34 -4.89 10.87 10.11
C ASP A 34 -6.04 10.21 9.30
N ASP A 35 -7.20 10.86 9.22
CA ASP A 35 -8.35 10.33 8.46
C ASP A 35 -8.20 10.43 6.94
N THR A 36 -7.38 11.38 6.48
CA THR A 36 -7.05 11.66 5.08
C THR A 36 -5.80 10.87 4.66
N HIS A 37 -4.74 10.89 5.49
CA HIS A 37 -3.46 10.22 5.29
C HIS A 37 -3.44 8.91 6.06
N ARG A 38 -3.76 7.82 5.38
CA ARG A 38 -3.86 6.48 5.98
C ARG A 38 -2.64 5.64 5.62
N LEU A 39 -2.35 4.68 6.50
CA LEU A 39 -1.32 3.68 6.29
C LEU A 39 -1.95 2.29 6.41
N TYR A 40 -1.90 1.51 5.33
CA TYR A 40 -2.35 0.12 5.32
C TYR A 40 -1.16 -0.82 5.27
N ALA A 41 -1.21 -1.90 6.04
CA ALA A 41 -0.16 -2.90 6.08
C ALA A 41 -0.71 -4.33 6.06
N ALA A 42 0.04 -5.22 5.42
CA ALA A 42 -0.21 -6.65 5.41
C ALA A 42 0.54 -7.31 6.57
N ARG A 43 -0.19 -7.79 7.59
CA ARG A 43 0.35 -8.42 8.79
C ARG A 43 0.24 -9.93 8.72
N PHE A 44 1.33 -10.63 9.04
CA PHE A 44 1.36 -12.08 9.18
C PHE A 44 2.26 -12.45 10.36
N ASN A 45 1.71 -13.18 11.33
CA ASN A 45 2.43 -13.61 12.53
C ASN A 45 3.08 -12.43 13.28
N GLU A 46 2.29 -11.38 13.55
CA GLU A 46 2.75 -10.13 14.20
C GLU A 46 3.88 -9.37 13.49
N ARG A 47 4.12 -9.64 12.20
CA ARG A 47 5.10 -8.91 11.38
C ARG A 47 4.46 -8.30 10.15
N LEU A 48 4.90 -7.10 9.79
CA LEU A 48 4.47 -6.45 8.56
C LEU A 48 5.28 -7.00 7.38
N LEU A 49 4.58 -7.45 6.35
CA LEU A 49 5.15 -8.02 5.12
C LEU A 49 5.15 -7.05 3.95
N GLY A 50 4.27 -6.05 3.98
CA GLY A 50 4.17 -4.99 3.00
C GLY A 50 3.25 -3.89 3.50
N ALA A 51 3.39 -2.70 2.94
CA ALA A 51 2.61 -1.54 3.31
C ALA A 51 2.38 -0.62 2.11
N VAL A 52 1.41 0.27 2.24
CA VAL A 52 1.05 1.28 1.26
C VAL A 52 0.51 2.51 1.97
N ARG A 53 0.92 3.69 1.50
CA ARG A 53 0.36 4.97 1.95
C ARG A 53 -0.84 5.32 1.08
N VAL A 54 -1.86 5.89 1.73
CA VAL A 54 -3.11 6.25 1.09
C VAL A 54 -3.46 7.68 1.45
N THR A 55 -3.78 8.51 0.47
CA THR A 55 -4.33 9.86 0.67
C THR A 55 -5.73 9.92 0.08
N LEU A 56 -6.72 10.25 0.89
CA LEU A 56 -8.11 10.35 0.47
C LEU A 56 -8.52 11.81 0.24
N SER A 57 -9.30 12.07 -0.81
CA SER A 57 -9.83 13.39 -1.12
C SER A 57 -11.20 13.26 -1.77
N GLY A 58 -12.27 13.44 -0.96
CA GLY A 58 -13.64 13.23 -1.43
C GLY A 58 -13.86 11.80 -1.88
N THR A 59 -14.17 11.59 -3.16
CA THR A 59 -14.37 10.27 -3.76
C THR A 59 -13.11 9.75 -4.49
N GLU A 60 -11.97 10.42 -4.32
CA GLU A 60 -10.69 10.05 -4.93
C GLU A 60 -9.71 9.54 -3.87
N GLY A 61 -8.95 8.49 -4.21
CA GLY A 61 -7.91 7.92 -3.39
C GLY A 61 -6.59 7.82 -4.15
N ALA A 62 -5.51 8.32 -3.55
CA ALA A 62 -4.16 8.21 -4.07
C ALA A 62 -3.37 7.17 -3.26
N LEU A 63 -2.72 6.26 -3.96
CA LEU A 63 -1.80 5.26 -3.45
C LEU A 63 -0.38 5.68 -3.80
N ASP A 64 0.51 5.52 -2.82
CA ASP A 64 1.94 5.70 -3.05
C ASP A 64 2.76 4.76 -2.17
N SER A 65 4.03 4.60 -2.53
CA SER A 65 5.01 3.80 -1.79
C SER A 65 4.59 2.34 -1.57
N LEU A 66 3.71 1.77 -2.40
CA LEU A 66 3.34 0.36 -2.27
C LEU A 66 4.57 -0.54 -2.36
N ARG A 67 4.89 -1.25 -1.27
CA ARG A 67 6.04 -2.16 -1.24
C ARG A 67 5.74 -3.41 -0.42
N VAL A 68 6.12 -4.55 -0.97
CA VAL A 68 6.12 -5.85 -0.29
C VAL A 68 7.56 -6.33 -0.16
N ARG A 69 7.93 -6.84 1.02
CA ARG A 69 9.24 -7.42 1.29
C ARG A 69 9.55 -8.52 0.27
N GLU A 70 10.76 -8.51 -0.26
CA GLU A 70 11.19 -9.39 -1.35
C GLU A 70 10.88 -10.87 -1.06
N VAL A 71 11.21 -11.33 0.15
CA VAL A 71 11.03 -12.72 0.60
C VAL A 71 9.57 -13.18 0.58
N THR A 72 8.59 -12.28 0.53
CA THR A 72 7.15 -12.57 0.48
C THR A 72 6.47 -12.08 -0.81
N ARG A 73 7.23 -11.61 -1.81
CA ARG A 73 6.69 -11.30 -3.14
C ARG A 73 6.16 -12.59 -3.82
N ARG A 74 5.27 -12.41 -4.81
CA ARG A 74 4.61 -13.49 -5.59
C ARG A 74 3.84 -14.53 -4.77
N ARG A 75 3.34 -14.13 -3.59
CA ARG A 75 2.52 -14.97 -2.69
C ARG A 75 1.15 -14.35 -2.36
N GLY A 76 0.66 -13.45 -3.21
CA GLY A 76 -0.63 -12.78 -3.03
C GLY A 76 -0.65 -11.63 -2.01
N VAL A 77 0.45 -11.36 -1.28
CA VAL A 77 0.49 -10.33 -0.22
C VAL A 77 0.09 -8.94 -0.74
N GLY A 78 0.71 -8.48 -1.84
CA GLY A 78 0.41 -7.16 -2.40
C GLY A 78 -0.99 -7.07 -2.99
N GLN A 79 -1.45 -8.14 -3.65
CA GLN A 79 -2.80 -8.20 -4.22
C GLN A 79 -3.84 -8.07 -3.10
N TYR A 80 -3.71 -8.88 -2.04
CA TYR A 80 -4.62 -8.85 -0.92
C TYR A 80 -4.61 -7.49 -0.20
N LEU A 81 -3.44 -6.87 -0.05
CA LEU A 81 -3.31 -5.52 0.50
C LEU A 81 -4.13 -4.49 -0.28
N VAL A 82 -4.03 -4.47 -1.62
CA VAL A 82 -4.76 -3.50 -2.45
C VAL A 82 -6.24 -3.83 -2.55
N GLU A 83 -6.62 -5.11 -2.59
CA GLU A 83 -8.02 -5.50 -2.63
C GLU A 83 -8.76 -5.14 -1.32
N GLU A 84 -8.14 -5.40 -0.16
CA GLU A 84 -8.75 -5.05 1.13
C GLU A 84 -8.77 -3.55 1.36
N LEU A 85 -7.71 -2.80 1.01
CA LEU A 85 -7.76 -1.34 1.18
C LEU A 85 -8.87 -0.72 0.33
N ILE A 86 -9.08 -1.20 -0.90
CA ILE A 86 -10.17 -0.68 -1.75
C ILE A 86 -11.52 -1.05 -1.14
N ARG A 87 -11.67 -2.27 -0.62
CA ARG A 87 -12.91 -2.72 0.04
C ARG A 87 -13.23 -1.92 1.31
N ASP A 88 -12.21 -1.53 2.07
CA ASP A 88 -12.33 -0.75 3.30
C ASP A 88 -12.69 0.73 3.05
N ASN A 89 -12.68 1.17 1.78
CA ASN A 89 -12.96 2.55 1.37
C ASN A 89 -14.05 2.60 0.26
N PRO A 90 -15.28 2.13 0.53
CA PRO A 90 -16.35 2.02 -0.47
C PRO A 90 -16.82 3.36 -1.07
N GLU A 91 -16.53 4.48 -0.40
CA GLU A 91 -16.83 5.84 -0.85
C GLU A 91 -15.91 6.32 -1.98
N ILE A 92 -14.77 5.66 -2.19
CA ILE A 92 -13.77 6.04 -3.18
C ILE A 92 -14.06 5.36 -4.51
N THR A 93 -14.40 6.17 -5.51
CA THR A 93 -14.76 5.71 -6.86
C THR A 93 -13.63 5.83 -7.87
N ALA A 94 -12.57 6.56 -7.54
CA ALA A 94 -11.40 6.68 -8.39
C ALA A 94 -10.11 6.51 -7.58
N TRP A 95 -9.26 5.59 -8.02
CA TRP A 95 -7.97 5.30 -7.43
C TRP A 95 -6.84 5.68 -8.37
N TRP A 96 -5.85 6.39 -7.86
CA TRP A 96 -4.59 6.70 -8.55
C TRP A 96 -3.43 6.02 -7.82
N MET A 97 -2.52 5.39 -8.54
CA MET A 97 -1.23 4.92 -8.00
C MET A 97 -0.12 5.64 -8.76
N THR A 98 0.74 6.37 -8.03
CA THR A 98 1.90 7.04 -8.63
C THR A 98 2.98 6.04 -9.03
N ASP A 99 3.73 6.32 -10.11
CA ASP A 99 4.94 5.53 -10.46
C ASP A 99 6.23 6.07 -9.82
N VAL A 100 6.14 7.18 -9.08
CA VAL A 100 7.27 7.74 -8.32
C VAL A 100 7.72 6.74 -7.25
N GLY A 101 9.03 6.44 -7.22
CA GLY A 101 9.63 5.54 -6.24
C GLY A 101 9.40 4.04 -6.51
N VAL A 102 8.76 3.68 -7.63
CA VAL A 102 8.58 2.29 -8.03
C VAL A 102 9.93 1.71 -8.50
N GLU A 103 10.37 0.62 -7.86
CA GLU A 103 11.64 -0.07 -8.15
C GLU A 103 11.72 -0.60 -9.58
N ASP A 104 10.65 -1.28 -10.04
CA ASP A 104 10.53 -1.83 -11.38
C ASP A 104 9.14 -1.54 -11.93
N ARG A 105 9.09 -0.58 -12.87
CA ARG A 105 7.84 -0.11 -13.49
C ARG A 105 7.16 -1.21 -14.31
N SER A 106 7.91 -2.14 -14.91
CA SER A 106 7.34 -3.22 -15.72
C SER A 106 6.62 -4.26 -14.84
N VAL A 107 7.26 -4.63 -13.72
CA VAL A 107 6.67 -5.53 -12.71
C VAL A 107 5.47 -4.88 -12.06
N MET A 108 5.56 -3.60 -11.68
CA MET A 108 4.45 -2.86 -11.11
C MET A 108 3.30 -2.73 -12.12
N ALA A 109 3.58 -2.45 -13.40
CA ALA A 109 2.53 -2.35 -14.42
C ALA A 109 1.74 -3.66 -14.58
N ALA A 110 2.42 -4.81 -14.64
CA ALA A 110 1.75 -6.11 -14.71
C ALA A 110 0.91 -6.38 -13.45
N PHE A 111 1.43 -6.02 -12.27
CA PHE A 111 0.72 -6.15 -11.00
C PHE A 111 -0.54 -5.25 -10.93
N MET A 112 -0.40 -3.97 -11.29
CA MET A 112 -1.51 -3.01 -11.29
C MET A 112 -2.59 -3.40 -12.32
N GLN A 113 -2.18 -3.89 -13.49
CA GLN A 113 -3.11 -4.40 -14.51
C GLN A 113 -3.92 -5.60 -13.99
N ALA A 114 -3.29 -6.53 -13.29
CA ALA A 114 -3.99 -7.67 -12.67
C ALA A 114 -5.04 -7.23 -11.63
N LEU A 115 -4.86 -6.05 -11.03
CA LEU A 115 -5.78 -5.43 -10.07
C LEU A 115 -6.85 -4.54 -10.72
N GLY A 116 -6.93 -4.51 -12.05
CA GLY A 116 -7.90 -3.71 -12.80
C GLY A 116 -7.53 -2.23 -12.95
N PHE A 117 -6.28 -1.85 -12.65
CA PHE A 117 -5.81 -0.50 -12.98
C PHE A 117 -5.32 -0.42 -14.43
N THR A 118 -5.47 0.75 -15.04
CA THR A 118 -4.99 1.08 -16.38
C THR A 118 -3.80 2.03 -16.30
N ALA A 119 -2.75 1.77 -17.08
CA ALA A 119 -1.57 2.61 -17.12
C ALA A 119 -1.85 4.01 -17.70
N GLN A 120 -1.17 5.00 -17.15
CA GLN A 120 -1.15 6.41 -17.56
C GLN A 120 0.31 6.92 -17.56
N GLU A 121 0.55 8.16 -18.01
CA GLU A 121 1.90 8.70 -18.17
C GLU A 121 2.75 8.63 -16.89
N LYS A 122 2.15 8.88 -15.72
CA LYS A 122 2.85 9.01 -14.42
C LYS A 122 2.34 8.05 -13.35
N GLY A 123 1.71 6.96 -13.75
CA GLY A 123 1.07 6.05 -12.81
C GLY A 123 -0.02 5.19 -13.41
N TRP A 124 -0.95 4.78 -12.57
CA TRP A 124 -2.07 3.91 -12.95
C TRP A 124 -3.36 4.38 -12.31
N VAL A 125 -4.48 4.22 -13.03
CA VAL A 125 -5.81 4.63 -12.58
C VAL A 125 -6.78 3.45 -12.56
N ARG A 126 -7.64 3.36 -11.54
CA ARG A 126 -8.80 2.46 -11.50
C ARG A 126 -10.04 3.28 -11.17
N ARG A 127 -11.11 3.05 -11.92
CA ARG A 127 -12.43 3.66 -11.75
C ARG A 127 -13.49 2.57 -11.70
#